data_AF-A0A3A0CCL9-F1
#
_entry.id   AF-A0A3A0CCL9-F1
#
_cell.length_a   1.000
_cell.length_b   1.000
_cell.length_c   1.000
_cell.angle_alpha   90.00
_cell.angle_beta   90.00
_cell.angle_gamma   90.00
#
_symmetry.space_group_name_H-M   'P 1'
#
loop_
_entity.id
_entity.type
_entity.pdbx_description
1 polymer ?
#
loop_
_entity_poly.entity_id
_entity_poly.type
_entity_poly.pdbx_seq_one_letter_code
_entity_poly.pdbx_strand_id
1 'polypeptide(L)'
;MPDSPPPWTPRQRGAWYRGITVAALILAALSWLLARLIWLPFLFGLFFFLVAGLIAGAVGFRLAKPARPVPSGRIKAAVVVLSLLAAALTVLFEYRHFRDIAIGDPPRFADARNAVVAAGGSLRELAARAANAFEKALADHWPPGGTAGYVLWSIRSGSLPIEVDGHTEKVVTTHSGLLWPGRTLLAAVLIAAGLWAGLESLRSATPVNNILPFGEEYIEDDG
;
A
#
# COMPACT_ATOMS: atom_id res chain seq x y z
N MET A 1 41.99 5.88 3.68
CA MET A 1 40.90 5.40 2.81
C MET A 1 40.09 4.44 3.63
N PRO A 2 38.78 4.62 3.85
CA PRO A 2 38.06 3.67 4.68
C PRO A 2 37.99 2.34 3.93
N ASP A 3 38.51 1.31 4.59
CA ASP A 3 38.47 -0.07 4.15
C ASP A 3 37.03 -0.41 3.73
N SER A 4 36.91 -1.04 2.56
CA SER A 4 35.62 -1.54 2.11
C SER A 4 35.04 -2.42 3.21
N PRO A 5 33.77 -2.23 3.63
CA PRO A 5 33.22 -3.06 4.69
C PRO A 5 33.35 -4.54 4.30
N PRO A 6 33.73 -5.42 5.25
CA PRO A 6 33.95 -6.82 4.93
C PRO A 6 32.71 -7.43 4.27
N PRO A 7 32.89 -8.40 3.36
CA PRO A 7 31.77 -9.05 2.70
C PRO A 7 30.84 -9.70 3.73
N TRP A 8 29.52 -9.58 3.50
CA TRP A 8 28.55 -10.19 4.40
C TRP A 8 28.69 -11.71 4.46
N THR A 9 28.70 -12.22 5.68
CA THR A 9 28.56 -13.65 5.95
C THR A 9 27.22 -14.18 5.41
N PRO A 10 27.09 -15.48 5.11
CA PRO A 10 25.82 -16.09 4.75
C PRO A 10 24.70 -15.83 5.78
N ARG A 11 25.05 -15.83 7.07
CA ARG A 11 24.12 -15.54 8.17
C ARG A 11 23.56 -14.12 8.11
N GLN A 12 24.42 -13.12 7.87
CA GLN A 12 24.00 -11.72 7.73
C GLN A 12 23.08 -11.53 6.52
N ARG A 13 23.42 -12.13 5.37
CA ARG A 13 22.56 -12.14 4.18
C ARG A 13 21.18 -12.73 4.47
N GLY A 14 21.13 -13.91 5.09
CA GLY A 14 19.87 -14.57 5.44
C GLY A 14 19.02 -13.73 6.39
N ALA A 15 19.62 -13.12 7.41
CA ALA A 15 18.92 -12.25 8.35
C ALA A 15 18.33 -11.01 7.65
N TRP A 16 19.10 -10.38 6.76
CA TRP A 16 18.65 -9.24 5.97
C TRP A 16 17.43 -9.59 5.10
N TYR A 17 17.55 -10.62 4.26
CA TYR A 17 16.45 -11.00 3.36
C TYR A 17 15.20 -11.43 4.11
N ARG A 18 15.35 -12.16 5.23
CA ARG A 18 14.23 -12.51 6.10
C ARG A 18 13.54 -11.26 6.66
N GLY A 19 14.30 -10.27 7.14
CA GLY A 19 13.75 -9.02 7.65
C GLY A 19 12.97 -8.25 6.58
N ILE A 20 13.54 -8.10 5.38
CA ILE A 20 12.89 -7.41 4.25
C ILE A 20 11.64 -8.18 3.78
N THR A 21 11.70 -9.50 3.70
CA THR A 21 10.57 -10.34 3.30
C THR A 21 9.41 -10.20 4.29
N VAL A 22 9.68 -10.28 5.59
CA VAL A 22 8.63 -10.11 6.60
C VAL A 22 8.06 -8.70 6.59
N ALA A 23 8.90 -7.67 6.42
CA ALA A 23 8.41 -6.30 6.25
C ALA A 23 7.48 -6.17 5.03
N ALA A 24 7.83 -6.78 3.89
CA ALA A 24 6.99 -6.81 2.70
C ALA A 24 5.64 -7.51 2.93
N LEU A 25 5.63 -8.64 3.64
CA LEU A 25 4.41 -9.37 3.98
C LEU A 25 3.49 -8.56 4.91
N ILE A 26 4.07 -7.89 5.91
CA ILE A 26 3.33 -6.98 6.79
C ILE A 26 2.72 -5.84 5.98
N LEU A 27 3.51 -5.19 5.11
CA LEU A 27 3.01 -4.13 4.25
C LEU A 27 1.93 -4.64 3.30
N ALA A 28 2.03 -5.84 2.75
CA ALA A 28 0.98 -6.41 1.91
C ALA A 28 -0.35 -6.59 2.67
N ALA A 29 -0.30 -7.15 3.88
CA ALA A 29 -1.48 -7.30 4.74
C ALA A 29 -2.08 -5.94 5.14
N LEU A 30 -1.23 -4.97 5.48
CA LEU A 30 -1.67 -3.62 5.84
C LEU A 30 -2.21 -2.85 4.63
N SER A 31 -1.62 -2.97 3.45
CA SER A 31 -2.12 -2.35 2.21
C SER A 31 -3.51 -2.84 1.86
N TRP A 32 -3.82 -4.10 2.09
CA TRP A 32 -5.18 -4.62 1.92
C TRP A 32 -6.19 -3.97 2.87
N LEU A 33 -5.79 -3.76 4.13
CA LEU A 33 -6.62 -3.06 5.12
C LEU A 33 -6.76 -1.57 4.73
N LEU A 34 -5.66 -0.91 4.41
CA LEU A 34 -5.60 0.51 4.03
C LEU A 34 -6.44 0.83 2.78
N ALA A 35 -6.50 -0.10 1.82
CA ALA A 35 -7.36 0.05 0.64
C ALA A 35 -8.86 0.14 1.01
N ARG A 36 -9.28 -0.47 2.12
CA ARG A 36 -10.67 -0.35 2.63
C ARG A 36 -10.89 0.92 3.44
N LEU A 37 -9.82 1.43 4.07
CA LEU A 37 -9.85 2.69 4.82
C LEU A 37 -9.85 3.94 3.92
N ILE A 38 -9.80 3.79 2.58
CA ILE A 38 -9.81 4.93 1.66
C ILE A 38 -11.04 5.84 1.81
N TRP A 39 -12.14 5.29 2.34
CA TRP A 39 -13.39 6.01 2.61
C TRP A 39 -13.36 6.85 3.89
N LEU A 40 -12.32 6.72 4.73
CA LEU A 40 -12.12 7.62 5.85
C LEU A 40 -11.75 9.03 5.36
N PRO A 41 -12.00 10.07 6.16
CA PRO A 41 -11.59 11.43 5.82
C PRO A 41 -10.11 11.47 5.47
N PHE A 42 -9.79 12.23 4.42
CA PHE A 42 -8.51 12.24 3.72
C PHE A 42 -7.26 12.20 4.62
N LEU A 43 -7.24 12.99 5.70
CA LEU A 43 -6.10 13.09 6.62
C LEU A 43 -5.93 11.85 7.52
N PHE A 44 -7.02 11.21 7.93
CA PHE A 44 -6.95 10.02 8.77
C PHE A 44 -6.33 8.84 8.02
N GLY A 45 -6.63 8.69 6.73
CA GLY A 45 -6.03 7.63 5.90
C GLY A 45 -4.50 7.74 5.82
N LEU A 46 -3.97 8.95 5.62
CA LEU A 46 -2.53 9.20 5.48
C LEU A 46 -1.73 8.81 6.74
N PHE A 47 -2.27 9.08 7.92
CA PHE A 47 -1.65 8.69 9.19
C PHE A 47 -1.38 7.18 9.27
N PHE A 48 -2.32 6.34 8.81
CA PHE A 48 -2.15 4.90 8.86
C PHE A 48 -1.04 4.38 7.94
N PHE A 49 -0.70 5.09 6.86
CA PHE A 49 0.44 4.73 6.01
C PHE A 49 1.79 4.92 6.74
N LEU A 50 1.92 5.99 7.53
CA LEU A 50 3.10 6.20 8.36
C LEU A 50 3.21 5.11 9.43
N VAL A 51 2.11 4.83 10.14
CA VAL A 51 2.06 3.77 11.18
C VAL A 51 2.39 2.41 10.57
N ALA A 52 1.87 2.09 9.38
CA ALA A 52 2.21 0.86 8.68
C ALA A 52 3.71 0.77 8.36
N GLY A 53 4.31 1.86 7.87
CA GLY A 53 5.75 1.95 7.65
C GLY A 53 6.56 1.72 8.93
N LEU A 54 6.15 2.33 10.05
CA LEU A 54 6.80 2.16 11.36
C LEU A 54 6.72 0.71 11.87
N ILE A 55 5.55 0.08 11.80
CA ILE A 55 5.36 -1.32 12.24
C ILE A 55 6.23 -2.26 11.38
N ALA A 56 6.16 -2.13 10.06
CA ALA A 56 6.95 -2.95 9.14
C ALA A 56 8.46 -2.71 9.33
N GLY A 57 8.88 -1.45 9.50
CA GLY A 57 10.26 -1.06 9.75
C GLY A 57 10.80 -1.64 11.07
N ALA A 58 10.03 -1.54 12.15
CA ALA A 58 10.41 -2.06 13.46
C ALA A 58 10.55 -3.59 13.47
N VAL A 59 9.59 -4.32 12.87
CA VAL A 59 9.67 -5.78 12.77
C VAL A 59 10.81 -6.21 11.84
N GLY A 60 10.93 -5.56 10.68
CA GLY A 60 12.02 -5.80 9.73
C GLY A 60 13.39 -5.59 10.38
N PHE A 61 13.56 -4.50 11.14
CA PHE A 61 14.75 -4.22 11.93
C PHE A 61 15.06 -5.33 12.94
N ARG A 62 14.07 -5.79 13.72
CA ARG A 62 14.29 -6.85 14.73
C ARG A 62 14.85 -8.12 14.10
N LEU A 63 14.34 -8.50 12.94
CA LEU A 63 14.75 -9.71 12.21
C LEU A 63 16.08 -9.53 11.45
N ALA A 64 16.35 -8.32 10.97
CA ALA A 64 17.57 -7.96 10.26
C ALA A 64 18.71 -7.49 11.19
N LYS A 65 18.48 -7.37 12.50
CA LYS A 65 19.49 -6.96 13.49
C LYS A 65 20.82 -7.74 13.37
N PRO A 66 20.85 -9.06 13.13
CA PRO A 66 22.10 -9.80 12.93
C PRO A 66 22.88 -9.42 11.65
N ALA A 67 22.27 -8.68 10.72
CA ALA A 67 22.89 -8.28 9.46
C ALA A 67 23.78 -7.02 9.57
N ARG A 68 23.86 -6.41 10.76
CA ARG A 68 24.67 -5.20 10.98
C ARG A 68 26.17 -5.45 10.78
N PRO A 69 26.93 -4.42 10.37
CA PRO A 69 26.44 -3.15 9.83
C PRO A 69 25.90 -3.31 8.40
N VAL A 70 24.83 -2.58 8.07
CA VAL A 70 24.22 -2.57 6.74
C VAL A 70 24.61 -1.29 5.99
N PRO A 71 25.18 -1.39 4.77
CA PRO A 71 25.48 -0.22 3.95
C PRO A 71 24.23 0.62 3.67
N SER A 72 24.35 1.96 3.77
CA SER A 72 23.22 2.88 3.60
C SER A 72 22.51 2.73 2.25
N GLY A 73 23.25 2.43 1.18
CA GLY A 73 22.69 2.18 -0.15
C GLY A 73 21.69 1.01 -0.18
N ARG A 74 21.95 -0.07 0.57
CA ARG A 74 21.03 -1.21 0.67
C ARG A 74 19.77 -0.88 1.45
N ILE A 75 19.89 -0.07 2.50
CA ILE A 75 18.74 0.40 3.28
C ILE A 75 17.87 1.31 2.42
N LYS A 76 18.46 2.30 1.75
CA LYS A 76 17.75 3.19 0.82
C LYS A 76 17.03 2.41 -0.27
N ALA A 77 17.71 1.47 -0.91
CA ALA A 77 17.13 0.62 -1.93
C ALA A 77 15.93 -0.19 -1.39
N ALA A 78 16.09 -0.81 -0.21
CA ALA A 78 15.00 -1.55 0.42
C ALA A 78 13.80 -0.66 0.77
N VAL A 79 14.03 0.52 1.34
CA VAL A 79 12.96 1.49 1.67
C VAL A 79 12.21 1.90 0.40
N VAL A 80 12.92 2.26 -0.68
CA VAL A 80 12.30 2.63 -1.96
C VAL A 80 11.49 1.46 -2.53
N VAL A 81 12.09 0.27 -2.65
CA VAL A 81 11.42 -0.90 -3.23
C VAL A 81 10.18 -1.28 -2.42
N LEU A 82 10.29 -1.34 -1.08
CA LEU A 82 9.16 -1.69 -0.22
C LEU A 82 8.04 -0.64 -0.28
N SER A 83 8.38 0.66 -0.35
CA SER A 83 7.39 1.73 -0.43
C SER A 83 6.66 1.73 -1.78
N LEU A 84 7.38 1.52 -2.89
CA LEU A 84 6.79 1.37 -4.21
C LEU A 84 5.92 0.12 -4.30
N LEU A 85 6.38 -1.00 -3.74
CA LEU A 85 5.59 -2.24 -3.68
C LEU A 85 4.30 -2.04 -2.88
N ALA A 86 4.37 -1.40 -1.71
CA ALA A 86 3.20 -1.11 -0.89
C ALA A 86 2.22 -0.15 -1.59
N ALA A 87 2.72 0.88 -2.29
CA ALA A 87 1.89 1.76 -3.09
C ALA A 87 1.18 1.00 -4.23
N ALA A 88 1.92 0.16 -4.96
CA ALA A 88 1.35 -0.67 -6.04
C ALA A 88 0.30 -1.66 -5.52
N LEU A 89 0.56 -2.32 -4.39
CA LEU A 89 -0.40 -3.22 -3.75
C LEU A 89 -1.65 -2.48 -3.28
N THR A 90 -1.49 -1.27 -2.74
CA THR A 90 -2.62 -0.44 -2.31
C THR A 90 -3.51 -0.09 -3.51
N VAL A 91 -2.94 0.36 -4.62
CA VAL A 91 -3.70 0.66 -5.85
C VAL A 91 -4.37 -0.61 -6.42
N LEU A 92 -3.68 -1.75 -6.41
CA LEU A 92 -4.24 -3.02 -6.83
C LEU A 92 -5.44 -3.44 -5.96
N PHE A 93 -5.32 -3.36 -4.64
CA PHE A 93 -6.41 -3.70 -3.73
C PHE A 93 -7.56 -2.71 -3.81
N GLU A 94 -7.28 -1.43 -4.01
CA GLU A 94 -8.30 -0.41 -4.25
C GLU A 94 -9.10 -0.72 -5.52
N TYR A 95 -8.41 -1.03 -6.63
CA TYR A 95 -9.05 -1.47 -7.88
C TYR A 95 -9.93 -2.70 -7.67
N ARG A 96 -9.41 -3.74 -7.01
CA ARG A 96 -10.18 -4.98 -6.75
C ARG A 96 -11.39 -4.72 -5.85
N HIS A 97 -11.22 -3.91 -4.81
CA HIS A 97 -12.31 -3.52 -3.92
C HIS A 97 -13.39 -2.72 -4.68
N PHE A 98 -12.99 -1.76 -5.51
CA PHE A 98 -13.92 -0.99 -6.33
C PHE A 98 -14.70 -1.90 -7.28
N ARG A 99 -13.99 -2.76 -8.02
CA ARG A 99 -14.58 -3.71 -8.98
C ARG A 99 -15.53 -4.70 -8.31
N ASP A 100 -15.08 -5.39 -7.26
CA ASP A 100 -15.78 -6.54 -6.68
C ASP A 100 -16.91 -6.13 -5.73
N ILE A 101 -16.82 -4.95 -5.11
CA ILE A 101 -17.74 -4.51 -4.06
C ILE A 101 -18.47 -3.24 -4.50
N ALA A 102 -17.75 -2.15 -4.76
CA ALA A 102 -18.38 -0.84 -4.94
C ALA A 102 -19.27 -0.72 -6.20
N ILE A 103 -19.06 -1.53 -7.24
CA ILE A 103 -19.86 -1.49 -8.46
C ILE A 103 -21.22 -2.19 -8.27
N GLY A 104 -21.25 -3.32 -7.56
CA GLY A 104 -22.48 -4.05 -7.28
C GLY A 104 -23.27 -3.53 -6.08
N ASP A 105 -22.66 -2.67 -5.26
CA ASP A 105 -23.26 -2.18 -4.02
C ASP A 105 -24.34 -1.10 -4.27
N PRO A 106 -25.41 -1.09 -3.45
CA PRO A 106 -26.45 -0.08 -3.57
C PRO A 106 -25.90 1.31 -3.23
N PRO A 107 -26.40 2.39 -3.86
CA PRO A 107 -27.61 2.44 -4.69
C PRO A 107 -27.41 2.11 -6.17
N ARG A 108 -26.22 1.66 -6.58
CA ARG A 108 -25.93 1.40 -8.00
C ARG A 108 -26.75 0.24 -8.55
N PHE A 109 -27.10 0.36 -9.82
CA PHE A 109 -27.90 -0.56 -10.61
C PHE A 109 -29.27 -0.86 -9.99
N ALA A 110 -29.93 0.14 -9.38
CA ALA A 110 -31.21 -0.08 -8.70
C ALA A 110 -32.26 -0.77 -9.59
N ASP A 111 -32.41 -0.33 -10.84
CA ASP A 111 -33.37 -0.91 -11.78
C ASP A 111 -33.00 -2.36 -12.17
N ALA A 112 -31.74 -2.60 -12.54
CA ALA A 112 -31.28 -3.96 -12.87
C ALA A 112 -31.36 -4.90 -11.67
N ARG A 113 -31.12 -4.41 -10.45
CA ARG A 113 -31.29 -5.18 -9.21
C ARG A 113 -32.75 -5.53 -8.96
N ASN A 114 -33.65 -4.57 -9.10
CA ASN A 114 -35.08 -4.80 -8.94
C ASN A 114 -35.59 -5.80 -9.97
N ALA A 115 -35.12 -5.71 -11.22
CA ALA A 115 -35.42 -6.67 -12.28
C ALA A 115 -34.92 -8.07 -11.95
N VAL A 116 -33.67 -8.22 -11.49
CA VAL A 116 -33.09 -9.51 -11.08
C VAL A 116 -33.86 -10.12 -9.91
N VAL A 117 -34.20 -9.33 -8.89
CA VAL A 117 -34.99 -9.80 -7.74
C VAL A 117 -36.40 -10.21 -8.16
N ALA A 118 -37.06 -9.42 -9.01
CA ALA A 118 -38.39 -9.73 -9.55
C ALA A 118 -38.39 -11.03 -10.37
N ALA A 119 -37.29 -11.33 -11.06
CA ALA A 119 -37.09 -12.56 -11.80
C ALA A 119 -36.63 -13.77 -10.92
N GLY A 120 -36.50 -13.59 -9.60
CA GLY A 120 -36.00 -14.62 -8.69
C GLY A 120 -34.51 -14.94 -8.84
N GLY A 121 -33.73 -14.04 -9.46
CA GLY A 121 -32.29 -14.21 -9.68
C GLY A 121 -31.42 -13.80 -8.48
N SER A 122 -30.12 -14.05 -8.61
CA SER A 122 -29.13 -13.79 -7.56
C SER A 122 -28.45 -12.42 -7.73
N LEU A 123 -28.49 -11.59 -6.68
CA LEU A 123 -27.75 -10.31 -6.65
C LEU A 123 -26.23 -10.49 -6.79
N ARG A 124 -25.70 -11.64 -6.36
CA ARG A 124 -24.27 -11.96 -6.52
C ARG A 124 -23.90 -12.15 -7.99
N GLU A 125 -24.80 -12.74 -8.78
CA GLU A 125 -24.58 -12.90 -10.23
C GLU A 125 -24.64 -11.55 -10.94
N LEU A 126 -25.58 -10.69 -10.56
CA LEU A 126 -25.63 -9.32 -11.07
C LEU A 126 -24.35 -8.54 -10.74
N ALA A 127 -23.85 -8.63 -9.50
CA ALA A 127 -22.59 -7.99 -9.12
C ALA A 127 -21.40 -8.50 -9.96
N ALA A 128 -21.33 -9.80 -10.24
CA ALA A 128 -20.32 -10.37 -11.12
C ALA A 128 -20.46 -9.87 -12.58
N ARG A 129 -21.69 -9.76 -13.11
CA ARG A 129 -21.94 -9.18 -14.44
C ARG A 129 -21.51 -7.71 -14.50
N ALA A 130 -21.83 -6.93 -13.48
CA ALA A 130 -21.45 -5.52 -13.39
C ALA A 130 -19.93 -5.34 -13.29
N ALA A 131 -19.24 -6.18 -12.52
CA ALA A 131 -17.78 -6.21 -12.46
C ALA A 131 -17.15 -6.50 -13.83
N ASN A 132 -17.66 -7.50 -14.55
CA ASN A 132 -17.18 -7.84 -15.89
C ASN A 132 -17.46 -6.72 -16.91
N ALA A 133 -18.63 -6.09 -16.85
CA ALA A 133 -19.00 -4.96 -17.69
C ALA A 133 -18.04 -3.77 -17.45
N PHE A 134 -17.69 -3.50 -16.19
CA PHE A 134 -16.72 -2.48 -15.84
C PHE A 134 -15.32 -2.79 -16.34
N GLU A 135 -14.83 -4.03 -16.18
CA GLU A 135 -13.52 -4.42 -16.70
C GLU A 135 -13.43 -4.27 -18.21
N LYS A 136 -14.49 -4.69 -18.92
CA LYS A 136 -14.59 -4.53 -20.37
C LYS A 136 -14.58 -3.05 -20.75
N ALA A 137 -15.44 -2.24 -20.12
CA ALA A 137 -15.49 -0.81 -20.38
C ALA A 137 -14.15 -0.11 -20.08
N LEU A 138 -13.43 -0.53 -19.04
CA LEU A 138 -12.08 -0.06 -18.74
C LEU A 138 -11.08 -0.43 -19.83
N ALA A 139 -11.10 -1.68 -20.31
CA ALA A 139 -10.19 -2.12 -21.37
C ALA A 139 -10.46 -1.42 -22.71
N ASP A 140 -11.73 -1.16 -23.03
CA ASP A 140 -12.16 -0.50 -24.26
C ASP A 140 -11.75 0.99 -24.29
N HIS A 141 -11.91 1.70 -23.18
CA HIS A 141 -11.65 3.15 -23.12
C HIS A 141 -10.24 3.51 -22.63
N TRP A 142 -9.60 2.65 -21.83
CA TRP A 142 -8.27 2.86 -21.24
C TRP A 142 -7.41 1.58 -21.29
N PRO A 143 -6.93 1.16 -22.47
CA PRO A 143 -6.10 -0.05 -22.62
C PRO A 143 -4.81 0.05 -21.79
N PRO A 144 -4.35 -1.06 -21.17
CA PRO A 144 -4.82 -2.44 -21.32
C PRO A 144 -6.02 -2.83 -20.41
N GLY A 145 -6.68 -1.86 -19.77
CA GLY A 145 -7.68 -2.15 -18.73
C GLY A 145 -7.04 -2.58 -17.40
N GLY A 146 -7.77 -3.32 -16.58
CA GLY A 146 -7.29 -3.78 -15.27
C GLY A 146 -6.88 -2.62 -14.35
N THR A 147 -5.85 -2.84 -13.53
CA THR A 147 -5.34 -1.81 -12.61
C THR A 147 -4.74 -0.60 -13.34
N ALA A 148 -4.04 -0.81 -14.46
CA ALA A 148 -3.46 0.30 -15.24
C ALA A 148 -4.55 1.18 -15.86
N GLY A 149 -5.57 0.56 -16.47
CA GLY A 149 -6.75 1.26 -16.99
C GLY A 149 -7.52 1.98 -15.89
N TYR A 150 -7.67 1.36 -14.72
CA TYR A 150 -8.27 2.01 -13.54
C TYR A 150 -7.53 3.29 -13.12
N VAL A 151 -6.19 3.26 -13.06
CA VAL A 151 -5.38 4.45 -12.73
C VAL A 151 -5.61 5.55 -13.77
N LEU A 152 -5.53 5.22 -15.06
CA LEU A 152 -5.73 6.19 -16.14
C LEU A 152 -7.14 6.78 -16.12
N TRP A 153 -8.15 5.94 -15.91
CA TRP A 153 -9.54 6.33 -15.76
C TRP A 153 -9.74 7.30 -14.59
N SER A 154 -9.26 6.94 -13.39
CA SER A 154 -9.37 7.75 -12.18
C SER A 154 -8.69 9.12 -12.32
N ILE A 155 -7.54 9.18 -13.01
CA ILE A 155 -6.83 10.44 -13.24
C ILE A 155 -7.54 11.32 -14.27
N ARG A 156 -8.05 10.76 -15.37
CA ARG A 156 -8.54 11.55 -16.52
C ARG A 156 -10.01 11.95 -16.43
N SER A 157 -10.89 11.02 -16.11
CA SER A 157 -12.34 11.22 -16.15
C SER A 157 -12.97 10.98 -14.78
N GLY A 158 -12.55 9.89 -14.13
CA GLY A 158 -13.20 9.38 -12.92
C GLY A 158 -14.66 8.99 -13.10
N SER A 159 -15.17 8.98 -14.34
CA SER A 159 -16.52 8.56 -14.66
C SER A 159 -16.55 7.70 -15.92
N LEU A 160 -17.35 6.64 -15.90
CA LEU A 160 -17.44 5.65 -16.97
C LEU A 160 -18.88 5.14 -17.07
N PRO A 161 -19.58 5.31 -18.21
CA PRO A 161 -20.84 4.63 -18.44
C PRO A 161 -20.59 3.13 -18.59
N ILE A 162 -21.34 2.32 -17.86
CA ILE A 162 -21.34 0.87 -18.03
C ILE A 162 -22.78 0.39 -18.20
N GLU A 163 -22.97 -0.60 -19.05
CA GLU A 163 -24.27 -1.20 -19.35
C GLU A 163 -24.31 -2.63 -18.81
N VAL A 164 -25.36 -2.95 -18.07
CA VAL A 164 -25.61 -4.28 -17.49
C VAL A 164 -27.06 -4.64 -17.74
N ASP A 165 -27.30 -5.76 -18.44
CA ASP A 165 -28.64 -6.28 -18.75
C ASP A 165 -29.56 -5.21 -19.40
N GLY A 166 -29.02 -4.35 -20.27
CA GLY A 166 -29.75 -3.28 -20.97
C GLY A 166 -29.94 -1.99 -20.14
N HIS A 167 -29.43 -1.95 -18.91
CA HIS A 167 -29.46 -0.76 -18.06
C HIS A 167 -28.09 -0.09 -18.02
N THR A 168 -28.03 1.17 -18.48
CA THR A 168 -26.81 1.97 -18.47
C THR A 168 -26.74 2.84 -17.23
N GLU A 169 -25.65 2.75 -16.48
CA GLU A 169 -25.36 3.61 -15.34
C GLU A 169 -23.97 4.22 -15.44
N LYS A 170 -23.85 5.47 -15.00
CA LYS A 170 -22.56 6.17 -14.93
C LYS A 170 -21.89 5.86 -13.60
N VAL A 171 -20.87 5.01 -13.63
CA VAL A 171 -20.03 4.74 -12.47
C VAL A 171 -19.05 5.89 -12.29
N VAL A 172 -19.03 6.47 -11.09
CA VAL A 172 -18.13 7.57 -10.72
C VAL A 172 -17.25 7.14 -9.55
N THR A 173 -15.96 7.44 -9.62
CA THR A 173 -15.08 7.31 -8.46
C THR A 173 -15.11 8.59 -7.61
N THR A 174 -15.11 8.45 -6.29
CA THR A 174 -15.10 9.58 -5.35
C THR A 174 -13.75 10.31 -5.31
N HIS A 175 -12.72 9.76 -5.94
CA HIS A 175 -11.35 10.26 -5.90
C HIS A 175 -10.79 10.49 -7.32
N SER A 176 -11.54 11.22 -8.16
CA SER A 176 -11.10 11.56 -9.50
C SER A 176 -10.07 12.69 -9.53
N GLY A 177 -9.19 12.68 -10.53
CA GLY A 177 -8.25 13.77 -10.81
C GLY A 177 -6.90 13.67 -10.11
N LEU A 178 -6.12 14.76 -10.14
CA LEU A 178 -4.72 14.79 -9.68
C LEU A 178 -4.52 14.69 -8.15
N LEU A 179 -5.58 14.88 -7.37
CA LEU A 179 -5.52 14.70 -5.91
C LEU A 179 -5.28 13.24 -5.54
N TRP A 180 -5.81 12.29 -6.31
CA TRP A 180 -5.64 10.86 -6.05
C TRP A 180 -4.20 10.35 -6.23
N PRO A 181 -3.49 10.63 -7.35
CA PRO A 181 -2.08 10.25 -7.47
C PRO A 181 -1.22 11.03 -6.47
N GLY A 182 -1.56 12.29 -6.16
CA GLY A 182 -0.88 13.05 -5.10
C GLY A 182 -0.98 12.38 -3.72
N ARG A 183 -2.18 11.90 -3.35
CA ARG A 183 -2.39 11.11 -2.13
C ARG A 183 -1.60 9.81 -2.14
N THR A 184 -1.59 9.09 -3.26
CA THR A 184 -0.86 7.82 -3.40
C THR A 184 0.65 8.02 -3.26
N LEU A 185 1.18 9.10 -3.85
CA LEU A 185 2.59 9.49 -3.69
C LEU A 185 2.90 9.86 -2.24
N LEU A 186 2.04 10.66 -1.60
CA LEU A 186 2.22 11.04 -0.20
C LEU A 186 2.18 9.82 0.74
N ALA A 187 1.27 8.87 0.48
CA ALA A 187 1.22 7.60 1.18
C ALA A 187 2.53 6.80 1.04
N ALA A 188 3.11 6.74 -0.16
CA ALA A 188 4.40 6.10 -0.40
C ALA A 188 5.54 6.79 0.38
N VAL A 189 5.55 8.12 0.43
CA VAL A 189 6.52 8.91 1.21
C VAL A 189 6.39 8.63 2.72
N LEU A 190 5.16 8.54 3.24
CA LEU A 190 4.91 8.25 4.65
C LEU A 190 5.33 6.83 5.03
N ILE A 191 5.06 5.84 4.17
CA ILE A 191 5.58 4.47 4.35
C ILE A 191 7.12 4.50 4.35
N ALA A 192 7.73 5.22 3.39
CA ALA A 192 9.18 5.32 3.29
C ALA A 192 9.80 5.94 4.55
N ALA A 193 9.19 7.00 5.09
CA ALA A 193 9.63 7.64 6.33
C ALA A 193 9.56 6.67 7.52
N GLY A 194 8.46 5.94 7.67
CA GLY A 194 8.31 4.94 8.74
C GLY A 194 9.31 3.78 8.63
N LEU A 195 9.51 3.25 7.42
CA LEU A 195 10.51 2.22 7.14
C LEU A 195 11.93 2.71 7.43
N TRP A 196 12.26 3.93 6.99
CA TRP A 196 13.56 4.55 7.20
C TRP A 196 13.85 4.70 8.69
N ALA A 197 12.91 5.23 9.48
CA ALA A 197 13.06 5.40 10.92
C ALA A 197 13.40 4.08 11.64
N GLY A 198 12.83 2.95 11.20
CA GLY A 198 13.14 1.63 11.77
C GLY A 198 14.46 1.03 11.26
N LEU A 199 14.73 1.12 9.96
CA LEU A 199 15.86 0.43 9.33
C LEU A 199 17.17 1.20 9.39
N GLU A 200 17.15 2.52 9.55
CA GLU A 200 18.36 3.36 9.61
C GLU A 200 19.30 2.91 10.74
N SER A 201 18.77 2.45 11.86
CA SER A 201 19.55 1.94 12.99
C SER A 201 20.37 0.68 12.67
N LEU A 202 20.17 0.03 11.51
CA LEU A 202 21.02 -1.07 11.03
C LEU A 202 22.36 -0.59 10.45
N ARG A 203 22.55 0.72 10.26
CA ARG A 203 23.83 1.30 9.80
C ARG A 203 24.93 1.16 10.84
N SER A 204 24.59 1.25 12.13
CA SER A 204 25.56 1.15 13.21
C SER A 204 26.00 -0.29 13.43
N ALA A 205 27.30 -0.51 13.58
CA ALA A 205 27.86 -1.80 13.99
C ALA A 205 27.50 -2.12 15.45
N THR A 206 27.45 -1.09 16.30
CA THR A 206 27.09 -1.23 17.71
C THR A 206 25.58 -1.12 17.91
N PRO A 207 25.01 -1.81 18.92
CA PRO A 207 23.67 -1.51 19.38
C PRO A 207 23.61 -0.05 19.84
N VAL A 208 22.65 0.72 19.33
CA VAL A 208 22.31 2.01 19.95
C VAL A 208 21.60 1.64 21.25
N ASN A 209 22.34 1.70 22.36
CA ASN A 209 21.79 1.41 23.68
C ASN A 209 21.41 2.77 24.29
N ASN A 210 20.12 3.09 24.32
CA ASN A 210 19.62 4.27 25.03
C ASN A 210 19.50 4.04 26.54
N ILE A 211 19.89 2.85 27.01
CA ILE A 211 19.97 2.52 28.43
C ILE A 211 21.44 2.75 28.80
N LEU A 212 21.68 3.76 29.61
CA LEU A 212 22.98 3.96 30.24
C LEU A 212 23.38 2.65 30.96
N PRO A 213 24.65 2.23 30.89
CA PRO A 213 25.15 1.15 31.72
C PRO A 213 24.73 1.38 33.18
N PHE A 214 24.43 0.30 33.91
CA PHE A 214 24.06 0.41 35.32
C PHE A 214 25.21 1.10 36.09
N GLY A 215 24.97 2.29 36.64
CA GLY A 215 25.96 3.11 37.33
C GLY A 215 26.55 4.27 36.54
N GLU A 216 26.21 4.45 35.26
CA GLU A 216 26.47 5.70 34.54
C GLU A 216 25.26 6.63 34.70
N GLU A 217 25.44 7.73 35.43
CA GLU A 217 24.45 8.80 35.50
C GLU A 217 24.64 9.76 34.32
N TYR A 218 23.54 10.29 33.80
CA TYR A 218 23.60 11.34 32.80
C TYR A 218 24.13 12.60 33.47
N ILE A 219 25.38 12.97 33.18
CA ILE A 219 25.92 14.27 33.58
C ILE A 219 25.32 15.28 32.59
N GLU A 220 24.32 16.05 33.04
CA GLU A 220 23.93 17.26 32.33
C GLU A 220 25.14 18.20 32.37
N ASP A 221 25.75 18.45 31.22
CA ASP A 221 26.72 19.53 31.08
C ASP A 221 25.94 20.84 31.24
N ASP A 222 26.00 21.43 32.44
CA ASP A 222 25.48 22.75 32.75
C ASP A 222 26.31 23.81 32.01
N GLY A 223 26.06 23.95 30.70
CA GLY A 223 26.61 24.98 29.83
C GLY A 223 25.84 26.29 29.89
#